data_AF-A0A6J7IKM7-F1
#
_entry.id   AF-A0A6J7IKM7-F1
#
_cell.length_a   1.000
_cell.length_b   1.000
_cell.length_c   1.000
_cell.angle_alpha   90.00
_cell.angle_beta   90.00
_cell.angle_gamma   90.00
#
_symmetry.space_group_name_H-M   'P 1'
#
loop_
_entity.id
_entity.type
_entity.pdbx_description
1 polymer ?
#
loop_
_entity_poly.entity_id
_entity_poly.type
_entity_poly.pdbx_seq_one_letter_code
_entity_poly.pdbx_strand_id
1 'polypeptide(L)' 'MSAQRPSGPPPVGEEIHLPPSAVQPALVALGLLLLLLGVVDKLWLSAIGLVLLVWALAIWIRDCAREMRELPVHDEHGDH' A
#
# COMPACT_ATOMS: atom_id res chain seq x y z
N MET A 1 -2.23 30.78 33.34
CA MET A 1 -3.04 31.09 32.13
C MET A 1 -2.85 29.92 31.18
N SER A 2 -3.92 29.20 30.89
CA SER A 2 -3.92 27.89 30.20
C SER A 2 -3.71 28.07 28.70
N ALA A 3 -2.82 27.28 28.09
CA ALA A 3 -2.62 27.26 26.65
C ALA A 3 -3.89 26.77 25.95
N GLN A 4 -4.52 27.67 25.19
CA GLN A 4 -5.74 27.38 24.46
C GLN A 4 -5.39 26.53 23.23
N ARG A 5 -5.61 25.21 23.30
CA ARG A 5 -5.58 24.35 22.12
C ARG A 5 -6.71 24.78 21.20
N PRO A 6 -6.46 25.21 19.95
CA PRO A 6 -7.53 25.54 19.03
C PRO A 6 -8.39 24.28 18.80
N SER A 7 -9.64 24.34 19.23
CA SER A 7 -10.66 23.30 19.05
C SER A 7 -11.47 23.63 17.79
N GLY A 8 -10.86 23.46 16.63
CA GLY A 8 -11.53 23.56 15.33
C GLY A 8 -11.17 22.33 14.49
N PRO A 9 -12.08 21.86 13.60
CA PRO A 9 -11.70 20.84 12.63
C PRO A 9 -10.47 21.31 11.84
N PRO A 10 -9.53 20.41 11.49
CA PRO A 10 -8.40 20.77 10.65
C PRO A 10 -8.88 21.47 9.37
N PRO A 11 -8.12 22.44 8.85
CA PRO A 11 -8.53 23.21 7.68
C PRO A 11 -8.94 22.25 6.54
N VAL A 12 -10.11 22.47 5.95
CA VAL A 12 -10.55 21.76 4.75
C VAL A 12 -9.50 22.03 3.68
N GLY A 13 -8.65 21.04 3.41
CA GLY A 13 -7.48 21.19 2.54
C GLY A 13 -6.13 20.92 3.19
N GLU A 14 -6.07 20.32 4.39
CA GLU A 14 -4.87 19.56 4.76
C GLU A 14 -4.65 18.54 3.65
N GLU A 15 -3.62 18.80 2.84
CA GLU A 15 -3.37 18.12 1.57
C GLU A 15 -3.25 16.64 1.87
N ILE A 16 -4.36 15.90 1.71
CA ILE A 16 -4.36 14.46 1.86
C ILE A 16 -3.46 14.01 0.74
N HIS A 17 -2.21 13.66 1.08
CA HIS A 17 -1.27 12.97 0.21
C HIS A 17 -1.88 11.61 -0.12
N LEU A 18 -2.88 11.63 -1.01
CA LEU A 18 -3.46 10.44 -1.58
C LEU A 18 -2.32 9.76 -2.32
N PRO A 19 -2.02 8.48 -2.00
CA PRO A 19 -1.02 7.77 -2.76
C PRO A 19 -1.39 7.84 -4.25
N PRO A 20 -0.40 7.93 -5.15
CA PRO A 20 -0.63 7.84 -6.58
C PRO A 20 -1.55 6.66 -6.88
N SER A 21 -2.47 6.80 -7.85
CA SER A 21 -3.44 5.77 -8.17
C SER A 21 -2.77 4.40 -8.34
N ALA A 22 -2.92 3.52 -7.35
CA ALA A 22 -2.22 2.24 -7.30
C ALA A 22 -3.10 1.14 -7.91
N VAL A 23 -2.68 0.63 -9.07
CA VAL A 23 -3.34 -0.51 -9.75
C VAL A 23 -2.88 -1.85 -9.14
N GLN A 24 -1.72 -1.86 -8.49
CA GLN A 24 -1.09 -3.04 -7.91
C GLN A 24 -1.99 -3.78 -6.90
N PRO A 25 -2.70 -3.12 -5.95
CA PRO A 25 -3.60 -3.79 -5.02
C PRO A 25 -4.75 -4.53 -5.73
N ALA A 26 -5.27 -3.96 -6.83
CA ALA A 26 -6.33 -4.58 -7.61
C ALA A 26 -5.84 -5.86 -8.32
N LEU A 27 -4.61 -5.85 -8.85
CA LEU A 27 -3.99 -7.04 -9.46
C LEU A 27 -3.75 -8.16 -8.44
N VAL A 28 -3.34 -7.81 -7.22
CA VAL A 28 -3.21 -8.76 -6.11
C VAL A 28 -4.56 -9.38 -5.78
N ALA A 29 -5.61 -8.57 -5.65
CA ALA A 29 -6.97 -9.06 -5.40
C ALA A 29 -7.45 -10.01 -6.51
N LEU A 30 -7.19 -9.69 -7.78
CA LEU A 30 -7.54 -10.54 -8.91
C LEU A 30 -6.78 -11.87 -8.89
N GLY A 31 -5.46 -11.85 -8.64
CA GLY A 31 -4.66 -13.06 -8.51
C GLY A 31 -5.14 -13.96 -7.39
N LEU A 32 -5.46 -13.38 -6.23
CA LEU A 32 -6.02 -14.11 -5.09
C LEU A 32 -7.40 -14.70 -5.40
N LEU A 33 -8.27 -13.95 -6.07
CA LEU A 33 -9.59 -14.42 -6.51
C LEU A 33 -9.45 -15.64 -7.43
N LEU A 34 -8.60 -15.57 -8.46
CA LEU A 34 -8.36 -16.68 -9.39
C LEU A 34 -7.75 -17.90 -8.68
N LEU A 35 -6.84 -17.66 -7.74
CA LEU A 35 -6.23 -18.72 -6.93
C LEU A 35 -7.29 -19.49 -6.15
N LEU A 36 -8.13 -18.78 -5.39
CA LEU A 36 -9.19 -19.36 -4.57
C LEU A 36 -10.27 -20.03 -5.44
N LEU A 37 -10.67 -19.41 -6.55
CA LEU A 37 -11.63 -20.00 -7.48
C LEU A 37 -11.10 -21.30 -8.09
N GLY A 38 -9.82 -21.35 -8.43
CA GLY A 38 -9.17 -22.56 -8.92
C GLY A 38 -9.10 -23.67 -7.87
N VAL A 39 -8.90 -23.32 -6.59
CA VAL A 39 -8.86 -24.32 -5.51
C VAL A 39 -10.21 -25.00 -5.36
N VAL A 40 -11.30 -24.28 -5.61
CA VAL A 40 -12.67 -24.80 -5.52
C VAL A 40 -13.07 -25.64 -6.74
N ASP A 41 -12.73 -25.22 -7.96
CA ASP A 41 -13.25 -25.85 -9.20
C ASP A 41 -12.16 -26.54 -10.04
N LYS A 42 -11.04 -25.84 -10.31
CA LYS A 42 -10.04 -26.26 -11.31
C LYS A 42 -8.62 -25.89 -10.88
N LEU A 43 -7.81 -26.87 -10.49
CA LEU A 43 -6.43 -26.66 -10.01
C LEU A 43 -5.51 -25.92 -11.00
N TRP A 44 -5.71 -26.06 -12.32
CA TRP A 44 -4.91 -25.31 -13.29
C TRP A 44 -5.18 -23.79 -13.24
N LEU A 45 -6.39 -23.39 -12.87
CA LEU A 45 -6.73 -21.99 -12.65
C LEU A 45 -6.02 -21.45 -11.41
N SER A 46 -5.82 -22.29 -10.38
CA SER A 46 -5.00 -21.94 -9.22
C SER A 46 -3.56 -21.63 -9.60
N ALA A 47 -2.97 -22.40 -10.53
CA ALA A 47 -1.61 -22.13 -11.00
C ALA A 47 -1.51 -20.75 -11.65
N ILE A 48 -2.50 -20.37 -12.48
CA ILE A 48 -2.55 -19.03 -13.10
C ILE A 48 -2.71 -17.94 -12.04
N GLY A 49 -3.65 -18.13 -11.10
CA GLY A 49 -3.88 -17.19 -10.00
C GLY A 49 -2.64 -17.00 -9.13
N LEU A 50 -1.93 -18.09 -8.82
CA LEU A 50 -0.70 -18.06 -8.04
C LEU A 50 0.41 -17.28 -8.75
N VAL A 51 0.63 -17.54 -10.04
CA VAL A 51 1.64 -16.82 -10.83
C VAL A 51 1.32 -15.34 -10.88
N LEU A 52 0.06 -14.98 -11.16
CA LEU A 52 -0.37 -13.57 -11.19
C LEU A 52 -0.20 -12.90 -9.81
N LEU A 53 -0.60 -13.57 -8.74
CA LEU A 53 -0.52 -13.07 -7.37
C LEU A 53 0.94 -12.80 -6.97
N VAL A 54 1.84 -13.76 -7.18
CA VAL A 54 3.27 -13.62 -6.86
C VAL A 54 3.90 -12.49 -7.67
N TRP A 55 3.59 -12.41 -8.97
CA TRP A 55 4.11 -11.36 -9.83
C TRP A 55 3.63 -9.96 -9.41
N ALA A 56 2.33 -9.80 -9.15
CA ALA A 56 1.74 -8.54 -8.70
C ALA A 56 2.30 -8.11 -7.34
N LEU A 57 2.43 -9.04 -6.39
CA LEU A 57 3.04 -8.79 -5.08
C LEU A 57 4.50 -8.36 -5.22
N ALA A 58 5.30 -9.03 -6.06
CA ALA A 58 6.71 -8.70 -6.25
C ALA A 58 6.89 -7.27 -6.79
N ILE A 59 6.08 -6.87 -7.78
CA ILE A 59 6.10 -5.50 -8.32
C ILE A 59 5.66 -4.51 -7.24
N TRP A 60 4.57 -4.80 -6.54
CA TRP A 60 4.03 -3.90 -5.53
C TRP A 60 5.01 -3.66 -4.38
N ILE A 61 5.58 -4.74 -3.85
CA ILE A 61 6.59 -4.66 -2.79
C ILE A 61 7.80 -3.87 -3.25
N ARG A 62 8.24 -4.05 -4.50
CA ARG A 62 9.39 -3.30 -5.05
C ARG A 62 9.08 -1.81 -5.18
N ASP A 63 7.88 -1.46 -5.65
CA ASP A 63 7.46 -0.06 -5.79
C ASP A 63 7.33 0.61 -4.42
N CYS A 64 6.65 -0.04 -3.47
CA CYS A 64 6.61 0.39 -2.08
C CYS A 64 8.04 0.56 -1.53
N ALA A 65 8.90 -0.44 -1.65
CA ALA A 65 10.27 -0.36 -1.15
C ALA A 65 11.08 0.78 -1.80
N ARG A 66 10.78 1.17 -3.04
CA ARG A 66 11.38 2.34 -3.71
C ARG A 66 10.88 3.63 -3.08
N GLU A 67 9.56 3.79 -2.93
CA GLU A 67 8.93 4.96 -2.29
C GLU A 67 9.49 5.19 -0.87
N MET A 68 9.66 4.13 -0.10
CA MET A 68 10.21 4.22 1.27
C MET A 68 11.69 4.60 1.32
N ARG A 69 12.46 4.33 0.27
CA ARG A 69 13.88 4.74 0.18
C ARG A 69 14.04 6.20 -0.23
N GLU A 70 13.04 6.79 -0.86
CA GLU A 70 13.04 8.19 -1.28
C GLU A 70 12.74 9.13 -0.09
N LEU A 71 12.14 8.60 0.98
CA LEU A 71 11.96 9.35 2.21
C LEU A 71 13.31 9.52 2.93
N PRO A 72 13.70 10.75 3.31
CA PRO A 72 14.89 10.97 4.12
C PRO A 72 14.72 10.22 5.45
N VAL A 73 15.76 9.48 5.85
CA VAL A 73 15.86 8.94 7.20
C VAL A 73 15.95 10.14 8.14
N HIS A 74 14.84 10.49 8.79
CA HIS A 74 14.85 11.50 9.84
C HIS A 74 15.53 10.90 11.08
N ASP A 75 16.83 11.12 11.20
CA ASP A 75 17.57 10.95 12.45
C ASP A 75 17.23 12.13 13.39
N GLU A 76 16.06 12.09 14.04
CA GLU A 76 15.75 13.01 15.16
C GLU A 76 16.42 12.54 16.46
N HIS A 77 17.75 12.38 16.39
CA HIS A 77 18.61 12.27 17.57
C HIS A 77 19.86 13.13 17.36
N GLY A 78 19.70 14.42 17.59
CA GLY A 78 20.79 15.41 17.50
C GLY A 78 20.48 16.66 18.32
N ASP A 79 20.94 16.62 19.57
CA ASP A 79 21.35 17.72 20.45
C ASP A 79 20.32 18.75 21.00
N HIS A 80 20.20 18.71 22.33
CA HIS A 80 20.32 19.81 23.31
C HIS A 80 19.67 21.18 23.03
#